data_AF-A0A958L5U2-F1
#
_entry.id   AF-A0A958L5U2-F1
#
_cell.length_a   1.000
_cell.length_b   1.000
_cell.length_c   1.000
_cell.angle_alpha   90.00
_cell.angle_beta   90.00
_cell.angle_gamma   90.00
#
_symmetry.space_group_name_H-M   'P 1'
#
loop_
_entity.id
_entity.type
_entity.pdbx_description
1 polymer ?
#
loop_
_entity_poly.entity_id
_entity_poly.type
_entity_poly.pdbx_seq_one_letter_code
_entity_poly.pdbx_strand_id
1 'polypeptide(L)'
;MPRKVLSFVLNDFSHDIRVLKEAKSLQSSGYEVIVLALGDPNVSLPRQVNGLPVERLNLKLKNILPAKLFFQVLKYGEIIVKSLPHCLNADIVHCHDFEPLPIAILAKGLRFGRLKIVYDAHELEVERVPK
;
A
#
# COMPACT_ATOMS: atom_id res chain seq x y z
N MET A 1 11.03 6.54 -20.26
CA MET A 1 10.27 5.40 -19.69
C MET A 1 9.17 5.96 -18.80
N PRO A 2 7.97 5.35 -18.77
CA PRO A 2 6.93 5.76 -17.84
C PRO A 2 7.44 5.62 -16.40
N ARG A 3 7.07 6.54 -15.52
CA ARG A 3 7.45 6.46 -14.10
C ARG A 3 6.63 5.39 -13.41
N LYS A 4 7.26 4.63 -12.52
CA LYS A 4 6.61 3.58 -11.73
C LYS A 4 5.96 4.15 -10.47
N VAL A 5 4.65 3.95 -10.34
CA VAL A 5 3.87 4.38 -9.17
C VAL A 5 3.39 3.15 -8.41
N LEU A 6 3.81 3.04 -7.15
CA LEU A 6 3.30 2.05 -6.21
C LEU A 6 2.18 2.68 -5.39
N SER A 7 0.92 2.28 -5.64
CA SER A 7 -0.20 2.59 -4.74
C SER A 7 -0.17 1.62 -3.58
N PHE A 8 0.06 2.12 -2.37
CA PHE A 8 0.27 1.31 -1.19
C PHE A 8 -0.91 1.43 -0.22
N VAL A 9 -1.60 0.31 -0.02
CA VAL A 9 -2.74 0.16 0.88
C VAL A 9 -2.47 -0.98 1.87
N LEU A 10 -2.91 -0.83 3.12
CA LEU A 10 -2.84 -1.91 4.12
C LEU A 10 -4.21 -2.60 4.32
N ASN A 11 -4.95 -2.80 3.22
CA ASN A 11 -6.18 -3.59 3.13
C ASN A 11 -6.05 -4.67 2.04
N ASP A 12 -7.09 -5.46 1.77
CA ASP A 12 -7.05 -6.53 0.75
C ASP A 12 -7.29 -6.06 -0.69
N PHE A 13 -7.62 -4.77 -0.84
CA PHE A 13 -7.95 -4.08 -2.08
C PHE A 13 -9.14 -4.69 -2.85
N SER A 14 -10.00 -5.48 -2.20
CA SER A 14 -11.12 -6.15 -2.89
C SER A 14 -12.26 -5.21 -3.24
N HIS A 15 -12.52 -4.20 -2.40
CA HIS A 15 -13.65 -3.29 -2.53
C HIS A 15 -13.29 -1.80 -2.47
N ASP A 16 -12.00 -1.47 -2.63
CA ASP A 16 -11.51 -0.09 -2.52
C ASP A 16 -11.68 0.68 -3.84
N ILE A 17 -12.88 1.23 -4.03
CA ILE A 17 -13.24 1.97 -5.25
C ILE A 17 -12.42 3.27 -5.40
N ARG A 18 -12.02 3.88 -4.29
CA ARG A 18 -11.25 5.14 -4.30
C ARG A 18 -9.87 4.91 -4.90
N VAL A 19 -9.12 3.98 -4.31
CA VAL A 19 -7.79 3.59 -4.79
C VAL A 19 -7.86 3.10 -6.23
N LEU A 20 -8.92 2.35 -6.58
CA LEU A 20 -9.15 1.90 -7.96
C LEU A 20 -9.27 3.06 -8.95
N LYS A 21 -10.08 4.08 -8.64
CA LYS A 21 -10.29 5.24 -9.52
C LYS A 21 -9.01 6.04 -9.71
N GLU A 22 -8.27 6.28 -8.63
CA GLU A 22 -7.01 7.01 -8.67
C GLU A 22 -5.94 6.26 -9.47
N ALA A 23 -5.75 4.97 -9.19
CA ALA A 23 -4.80 4.14 -9.91
C ALA A 23 -5.13 4.08 -11.42
N LYS A 24 -6.41 4.00 -11.79
CA LYS A 24 -6.84 4.06 -13.20
C LYS A 24 -6.58 5.42 -13.85
N SER A 25 -6.80 6.51 -13.13
CA SER A 25 -6.51 7.87 -13.62
C SER A 25 -5.02 8.04 -13.90
N LEU A 26 -4.16 7.56 -12.99
CA LEU A 26 -2.70 7.54 -13.17
C LEU A 26 -2.28 6.68 -14.35
N GLN A 27 -2.85 5.48 -14.50
CA GLN A 27 -2.56 4.61 -15.65
C GLN A 27 -2.96 5.27 -16.98
N SER A 28 -4.13 5.91 -17.03
CA SER A 28 -4.61 6.66 -18.20
C SER A 28 -3.73 7.87 -18.54
N SER A 29 -3.00 8.39 -17.56
CA SER A 29 -2.02 9.48 -17.72
C SER A 29 -0.62 9.00 -18.13
N GLY A 30 -0.45 7.69 -18.39
CA GLY A 30 0.81 7.11 -18.88
C GLY A 30 1.79 6.66 -17.80
N TYR A 31 1.36 6.54 -16.54
CA TYR A 31 2.18 5.96 -15.46
C TYR A 31 2.06 4.43 -15.43
N GLU A 32 3.14 3.75 -15.04
CA GLU A 32 3.11 2.32 -14.74
C GLU A 32 2.67 2.16 -13.27
N VAL A 33 1.40 1.80 -13.07
CA VAL A 33 0.79 1.74 -11.73
C VAL A 33 0.67 0.30 -11.27
N ILE A 34 1.11 0.04 -10.05
CA ILE A 34 0.91 -1.23 -9.34
C ILE A 34 0.34 -0.97 -7.96
N VAL A 35 -0.63 -1.78 -7.55
CA VAL A 35 -1.22 -1.70 -6.21
C VAL A 35 -0.57 -2.76 -5.31
N LEU A 36 -0.01 -2.33 -4.19
CA LEU A 36 0.49 -3.20 -3.14
C LEU A 36 -0.54 -3.24 -2.01
N ALA A 37 -1.07 -4.43 -1.75
CA ALA A 37 -2.11 -4.68 -0.78
C ALA A 37 -1.72 -5.81 0.17
N LEU A 38 -2.50 -6.02 1.23
CA LEU A 38 -2.38 -7.19 2.09
C LEU A 38 -3.08 -8.39 1.47
N GLY A 39 -2.48 -9.57 1.61
CA GLY A 39 -3.06 -10.84 1.19
C GLY A 39 -3.38 -11.72 2.39
N ASP A 40 -4.36 -12.61 2.21
CA ASP A 40 -4.53 -13.78 3.05
C ASP A 40 -4.00 -15.01 2.27
N PRO A 41 -3.01 -15.75 2.81
CA PRO A 41 -2.51 -16.96 2.15
C PRO A 41 -3.57 -18.04 1.92
N ASN A 42 -4.70 -17.99 2.65
CA ASN A 42 -5.82 -18.93 2.50
C ASN A 42 -6.83 -18.49 1.43
N VAL A 43 -6.73 -17.26 0.92
CA VAL A 43 -7.67 -16.69 -0.05
C VAL A 43 -6.93 -16.43 -1.36
N SER A 44 -7.34 -17.13 -2.42
CA SER A 44 -6.83 -16.85 -3.77
C SER A 44 -7.57 -15.65 -4.35
N LEU A 45 -6.90 -14.51 -4.39
CA LEU A 45 -7.40 -13.30 -5.03
C LEU A 45 -6.74 -13.09 -6.39
N PRO A 46 -7.45 -12.50 -7.37
CA PRO A 46 -6.90 -12.27 -8.70
C PRO A 46 -5.71 -11.31 -8.66
N ARG A 47 -4.69 -11.59 -9.48
CA ARG A 47 -3.49 -10.74 -9.63
C ARG A 47 -3.76 -9.42 -10.33
N GLN A 48 -4.93 -9.28 -10.95
CA GLN A 48 -5.38 -8.03 -11.53
C GLN A 48 -6.80 -7.73 -11.07
N VAL A 49 -7.06 -6.46 -10.78
CA VAL A 49 -8.39 -5.96 -10.44
C VAL A 49 -8.71 -4.87 -11.44
N ASN A 50 -9.72 -5.10 -12.30
CA ASN A 50 -10.15 -4.16 -13.34
C ASN A 50 -9.02 -3.65 -14.26
N GLY A 51 -8.06 -4.54 -14.60
CA GLY A 51 -6.91 -4.23 -15.45
C GLY A 51 -5.70 -3.59 -14.73
N LEU A 52 -5.80 -3.36 -13.42
CA LEU A 52 -4.67 -2.92 -12.61
C LEU A 52 -3.92 -4.12 -12.03
N PRO A 53 -2.58 -4.18 -12.12
CA PRO A 53 -1.80 -5.20 -11.45
C PRO A 53 -1.82 -4.97 -9.93
N VAL A 54 -2.06 -6.05 -9.19
CA VAL A 54 -2.14 -6.04 -7.73
C VAL A 54 -1.19 -7.09 -7.17
N GLU A 55 -0.26 -6.65 -6.35
CA GLU A 55 0.62 -7.50 -5.56
C GLU A 55 0.14 -7.55 -4.12
N ARG A 56 0.03 -8.76 -3.56
CA ARG A 56 -0.47 -8.97 -2.21
C ARG A 56 0.62 -9.54 -1.30
N LEU A 57 0.83 -8.87 -0.18
CA LEU A 57 1.74 -9.29 0.87
C LEU A 57 1.08 -10.39 1.71
N ASN A 58 1.53 -11.64 1.52
CA ASN A 58 1.08 -12.76 2.35
C ASN A 58 1.78 -12.70 3.71
N LEU A 59 1.08 -12.23 4.74
CA LEU A 59 1.63 -12.11 6.10
C LEU A 59 1.41 -13.41 6.88
N LYS A 60 2.49 -14.00 7.40
CA LYS A 60 2.41 -15.23 8.21
C LYS A 60 2.07 -14.92 9.65
N LEU A 61 2.66 -13.86 10.21
CA LEU A 61 2.51 -13.50 11.62
C LEU A 61 1.10 -13.02 11.93
N LYS A 62 0.39 -12.46 10.94
CA LYS A 62 -1.02 -12.04 11.08
C LYS A 62 -1.90 -13.19 11.58
N ASN A 63 -1.70 -14.39 11.04
CA ASN A 63 -2.51 -15.58 11.30
C ASN A 63 -2.02 -16.40 12.52
N ILE A 64 -0.79 -16.19 12.97
CA ILE A 64 -0.15 -16.99 14.03
C ILE A 64 -0.19 -16.27 15.39
N LEU A 65 0.05 -14.95 15.40
CA LEU A 65 0.26 -14.23 16.65
C LEU A 65 -1.04 -13.61 17.20
N PRO A 66 -1.23 -13.58 18.53
CA PRO A 66 -2.42 -12.99 19.15
C PRO A 66 -2.44 -11.47 18.99
N ALA A 67 -3.62 -10.85 19.14
CA ALA A 67 -3.84 -9.42 18.95
C ALA A 67 -3.32 -8.52 20.11
N LYS A 68 -2.28 -8.94 20.84
CA LYS A 68 -1.68 -8.12 21.92
C LYS A 68 -0.68 -7.11 21.34
N LEU A 69 -0.54 -5.96 22.01
CA LEU A 69 0.27 -4.81 21.56
C LEU A 69 1.71 -5.20 21.14
N PHE A 70 2.41 -6.01 21.93
CA PHE A 70 3.77 -6.45 21.60
C PHE A 70 3.84 -7.22 20.28
N PHE A 71 2.87 -8.09 20.01
CA PHE A 71 2.82 -8.86 18.77
C PHE A 71 2.37 -8.02 17.57
N GLN A 72 1.70 -6.90 17.79
CA GLN A 72 1.36 -5.97 16.71
C GLN A 72 2.63 -5.35 16.11
N VAL A 73 3.61 -5.00 16.95
CA VAL A 73 4.93 -4.51 16.49
C VAL A 73 5.63 -5.57 15.63
N LEU A 74 5.61 -6.84 16.03
CA LEU A 74 6.21 -7.93 15.24
C LEU A 74 5.48 -8.15 13.91
N LYS A 75 4.14 -8.11 13.91
CA LYS A 75 3.33 -8.18 12.68
C LYS A 75 3.66 -7.03 11.74
N TYR A 76 3.79 -5.82 12.26
CA TYR A 76 4.15 -4.64 11.49
C TYR A 76 5.59 -4.72 10.95
N GLY A 77 6.51 -5.30 11.72
CA GLY A 77 7.86 -5.63 11.27
C GLY A 77 7.88 -6.52 10.03
N GLU A 78 7.02 -7.54 9.98
CA GLU A 78 6.87 -8.39 8.78
C GLU A 78 6.37 -7.59 7.57
N ILE A 79 5.41 -6.67 7.79
CA ILE A 79 4.91 -5.78 6.74
C ILE A 79 6.08 -4.97 6.18
N ILE A 80 6.85 -4.27 7.05
CA ILE A 80 8.00 -3.46 6.65
C ILE A 80 8.94 -4.27 5.76
N VAL A 81 9.41 -5.42 6.23
CA VAL A 81 10.39 -6.26 5.51
C VAL A 81 9.87 -6.68 4.14
N LYS A 82 8.59 -7.03 4.04
CA LYS A 82 8.00 -7.51 2.78
C LYS A 82 7.63 -6.38 1.82
N SER A 83 7.17 -5.23 2.31
CA SER A 83 6.81 -4.09 1.46
C SER A 83 8.03 -3.32 0.97
N LEU A 84 9.13 -3.29 1.73
CA LEU A 84 10.27 -2.43 1.45
C LEU A 84 10.89 -2.65 0.06
N PRO A 85 11.13 -3.88 -0.43
CA PRO A 85 11.65 -4.10 -1.79
C PRO A 85 10.75 -3.51 -2.88
N HIS A 86 9.43 -3.52 -2.69
CA HIS A 86 8.48 -2.95 -3.64
C HIS A 86 8.60 -1.42 -3.65
N CYS A 87 8.65 -0.78 -2.48
CA CYS A 87 8.87 0.66 -2.36
C CYS A 87 10.20 1.11 -2.97
N LEU A 88 11.27 0.32 -2.79
CA LEU A 88 12.59 0.62 -3.34
C LEU A 88 12.67 0.50 -4.87
N ASN A 89 11.77 -0.27 -5.49
CA ASN A 89 11.68 -0.43 -6.94
C ASN A 89 10.77 0.60 -7.63
N ALA A 90 10.05 1.42 -6.86
CA ALA A 90 9.19 2.47 -7.39
C ALA A 90 9.93 3.80 -7.60
N ASP A 91 9.37 4.67 -8.43
CA ASP A 91 9.78 6.08 -8.52
C ASP A 91 8.94 6.96 -7.58
N ILE A 92 7.68 6.59 -7.41
CA ILE A 92 6.68 7.27 -6.59
C ILE A 92 5.94 6.22 -5.76
N VAL A 93 5.82 6.44 -4.45
CA VAL A 93 4.92 5.68 -3.58
C VAL A 93 3.76 6.56 -3.19
N HIS A 94 2.54 6.13 -3.52
CA HIS A 94 1.29 6.77 -3.13
C HIS A 94 0.69 6.00 -1.94
N CYS A 95 0.83 6.56 -0.74
CA CYS A 95 0.27 6.02 0.49
C CYS A 95 -1.16 6.51 0.66
N HIS A 96 -2.10 5.57 0.71
CA HIS A 96 -3.53 5.86 0.80
C HIS A 96 -4.04 5.98 2.23
N ASP A 97 -3.22 5.68 3.24
CA ASP A 97 -3.56 5.83 4.65
C ASP A 97 -2.27 6.13 5.44
N PHE A 98 -2.40 6.42 6.74
CA PHE A 98 -1.26 6.78 7.59
C PHE A 98 -0.29 5.61 7.79
N GLU A 99 -0.80 4.38 7.90
CA GLU A 99 -0.03 3.19 8.23
C GLU A 99 1.06 2.81 7.20
N PRO A 100 0.86 2.90 5.87
CA PRO A 100 1.93 2.65 4.90
C PRO A 100 2.99 3.78 4.85
N LEU A 101 2.70 4.97 5.38
CA LEU A 101 3.57 6.15 5.27
C LEU A 101 4.95 5.97 5.94
N PRO A 102 5.08 5.48 7.20
CA PRO A 102 6.38 5.22 7.81
C PRO A 102 7.29 4.33 6.97
N ILE A 103 6.70 3.34 6.28
CA ILE A 103 7.43 2.41 5.42
C ILE A 103 7.96 3.13 4.18
N ALA A 104 7.15 3.99 3.56
CA ALA A 104 7.55 4.78 2.42
C ALA A 104 8.67 5.78 2.78
N ILE A 105 8.60 6.40 3.96
CA ILE A 105 9.65 7.29 4.48
C ILE A 105 10.97 6.53 4.68
N LEU A 106 10.91 5.34 5.27
CA LEU A 106 12.08 4.46 5.41
C LEU A 106 12.70 4.13 4.03
N ALA A 107 11.87 3.74 3.05
CA ALA A 107 12.32 3.46 1.70
C ALA A 107 12.97 4.68 1.03
N LYS A 108 12.43 5.87 1.25
CA LYS A 108 12.99 7.12 0.75
C LYS A 108 14.36 7.43 1.35
N GLY A 109 14.55 7.17 2.64
CA GLY A 109 15.86 7.27 3.30
C GLY A 109 16.90 6.37 2.64
N LEU A 110 16.55 5.10 2.40
CA LEU A 110 17.42 4.12 1.74
C LEU A 110 17.70 4.44 0.26
N ARG A 111 16.77 5.13 -0.42
CA ARG A 111 16.93 5.63 -1.79
C ARG A 111 17.67 6.97 -1.88
N PHE A 112 18.30 7.43 -0.79
CA PHE A 112 18.96 8.74 -0.70
C PHE A 112 18.06 9.90 -1.15
N GLY A 113 16.77 9.85 -0.82
CA GLY A 113 15.80 10.89 -1.14
C GLY A 113 15.24 10.86 -2.58
N ARG A 114 15.72 9.96 -3.46
CA ARG A 114 15.27 9.89 -4.87
C ARG A 114 13.82 9.42 -5.02
N LEU A 115 13.28 8.70 -4.04
CA LEU A 115 11.90 8.23 -4.03
C LEU A 115 10.95 9.40 -3.69
N LYS A 116 9.93 9.62 -4.51
CA LYS A 116 8.86 10.57 -4.18
C LYS A 116 7.76 9.85 -3.39
N ILE A 117 7.21 10.53 -2.40
CA ILE A 117 6.10 10.01 -1.59
C ILE A 117 4.93 10.96 -1.78
N VAL A 118 3.76 10.40 -2.06
CA VAL A 118 2.47 11.08 -2.03
C VAL A 118 1.68 10.43 -0.90
N TYR A 119 1.09 11.23 -0.03
CA TYR A 119 0.28 10.75 1.08
C TYR A 119 -1.12 11.34 0.93
N ASP A 120 -2.12 10.48 0.93
CA ASP A 120 -3.53 10.84 0.93
C ASP A 120 -4.12 10.60 2.32
N ALA A 121 -4.57 11.69 2.95
CA ALA A 121 -4.94 11.72 4.35
C ALA A 121 -6.46 11.53 4.49
N HIS A 122 -6.88 10.28 4.66
CA HIS A 122 -8.31 9.93 4.72
C HIS A 122 -8.94 9.96 6.12
N GLU A 123 -8.14 10.17 7.15
CA GLU A 123 -8.59 10.16 8.55
C GLU A 123 -9.28 11.47 8.99
N LEU A 124 -9.25 12.53 8.17
CA LEU A 124 -9.77 13.86 8.51
C LEU A 124 -11.19 14.14 7.97
N GLU A 125 -11.78 13.25 7.17
CA GLU A 125 -13.14 13.45 6.62
C GLU A 125 -14.29 12.99 7.54
N VAL A 126 -13.99 12.54 8.76
CA VAL A 126 -15.02 12.11 9.73
C VAL A 126 -15.83 13.29 10.32
N GLU A 127 -15.45 14.53 10.03
CA GLU A 127 -16.07 15.75 10.60
C GLU A 127 -17.07 16.45 9.67
N ARG A 128 -17.81 15.70 8.84
CA ARG A 128 -18.97 16.23 8.08
C ARG A 128 -20.23 15.40 8.28
N VAL A 129 -20.61 15.18 9.53
CA VAL A 129 -22.03 14.99 9.85
C VAL A 129 -22.56 16.39 10.19
N PRO A 130 -23.36 17.03 9.31
CA PRO A 130 -24.11 18.21 9.73
C PRO A 130 -25.04 17.77 10.87
N LYS A 131 -24.92 18.41 12.02
CA LYS A 131 -25.99 18.40 13.03
C LYS A 131 -27.20 19.15 12.47
#